data_AF-A0A355D7F2-F1
#
_entry.id   AF-A0A355D7F2-F1
#
_cell.length_a   1.000
_cell.length_b   1.000
_cell.length_c   1.000
_cell.angle_alpha   90.00
_cell.angle_beta   90.00
_cell.angle_gamma   90.00
#
_symmetry.space_group_name_H-M   'P 1'
#
loop_
_entity.id
_entity.type
_entity.pdbx_description
1 polymer ?
#
loop_
_entity_poly.entity_id
_entity_poly.type
_entity_poly.pdbx_seq_one_letter_code
_entity_poly.pdbx_strand_id
1 'polypeptide(L)' 'MKCPVCGEEVDMFDICDNCDWQNRGPKDSDSNLQGPNKMTLKEAKEVYKKGEKVL' A
#
# COMPACT_ATOMS: atom_id res chain seq x y z
N MET A 1 2.64 -9.07 -9.76
CA MET A 1 3.68 -8.19 -9.16
C MET A 1 3.55 -8.28 -7.65
N LYS A 2 4.60 -7.99 -6.89
CA LYS A 2 4.54 -8.16 -5.43
C LYS A 2 3.80 -7.00 -4.76
N CYS A 3 2.79 -7.33 -3.96
CA CYS A 3 2.08 -6.38 -3.11
C CYS A 3 3.09 -5.73 -2.14
N PRO A 4 3.21 -4.39 -2.12
CA PRO A 4 4.20 -3.70 -1.30
C PRO A 4 3.87 -3.68 0.20
N VAL A 5 2.66 -4.16 0.56
CA VAL A 5 2.18 -4.28 1.93
C VAL A 5 2.51 -5.65 2.52
N CYS A 6 2.06 -6.73 1.87
CA CYS A 6 2.15 -8.09 2.41
C CYS A 6 3.07 -9.03 1.61
N GLY A 7 3.54 -8.65 0.43
CA GLY A 7 4.43 -9.47 -0.41
C GLY A 7 3.74 -10.55 -1.23
N GLU A 8 2.41 -10.64 -1.22
CA GLU A 8 1.66 -11.59 -2.05
C GLU A 8 1.70 -11.18 -3.54
N GLU A 9 1.44 -12.11 -4.47
CA GLU A 9 1.22 -11.72 -5.86
C GLU A 9 -0.10 -10.94 -6.00
N VAL A 10 -0.06 -9.88 -6.81
CA VAL A 10 -1.23 -9.10 -7.21
C VAL A 10 -1.09 -8.67 -8.66
N ASP A 11 -2.17 -8.75 -9.41
CA ASP A 11 -2.21 -8.34 -10.80
C ASP A 11 -2.22 -6.82 -10.95
N MET A 12 -1.94 -6.35 -12.17
CA MET A 12 -1.92 -4.93 -12.49
C MET A 12 -3.36 -4.39 -12.54
N PHE A 13 -3.59 -3.25 -11.89
CA PHE A 13 -4.93 -2.66 -11.71
C PHE A 13 -5.91 -3.55 -10.93
N ASP A 14 -5.40 -4.33 -9.98
CA ASP A 14 -6.19 -5.27 -9.16
C ASP A 14 -6.05 -4.98 -7.64
N ILE A 15 -6.87 -5.65 -6.82
CA ILE A 15 -6.84 -5.59 -5.36
C ILE A 15 -6.16 -6.84 -4.82
N CYS A 16 -5.24 -6.69 -3.86
CA CYS A 16 -4.58 -7.83 -3.23
C CYS A 16 -5.56 -8.59 -2.33
N ASP A 17 -5.86 -9.84 -2.66
CA ASP A 17 -6.78 -10.71 -1.92
C ASP A 17 -6.41 -10.96 -0.45
N ASN A 18 -5.15 -10.73 -0.08
CA ASN A 18 -4.66 -10.98 1.29
C ASN A 18 -4.74 -9.74 2.21
N CYS A 19 -4.63 -8.53 1.67
CA CYS A 19 -4.54 -7.32 2.50
C CYS A 19 -5.29 -6.11 1.94
N ASP A 20 -6.11 -6.31 0.91
CA ASP A 20 -6.96 -5.31 0.26
C ASP A 20 -6.23 -4.09 -0.30
N TRP A 21 -4.91 -4.19 -0.50
CA TRP A 21 -4.16 -3.12 -1.14
C TRP A 21 -4.50 -3.06 -2.64
N GLN A 22 -4.93 -1.89 -3.11
CA GLN A 22 -5.24 -1.67 -4.52
C GLN A 22 -4.01 -1.23 -5.32
N ASN A 23 -3.64 -2.04 -6.30
CA ASN A 23 -2.65 -1.72 -7.31
C ASN A 23 -3.24 -0.74 -8.33
N ARG A 24 -2.62 0.44 -8.51
CA ARG A 24 -3.07 1.44 -9.50
C ARG A 24 -2.17 1.49 -10.74
N GLY A 25 -1.35 0.47 -10.94
CA GLY A 25 -0.51 0.28 -12.12
C GLY A 25 0.81 1.06 -12.09
N PRO A 26 1.43 1.31 -13.26
CA PRO A 26 2.84 1.71 -13.36
C PRO A 26 3.22 3.06 -12.73
N LYS A 27 2.24 3.89 -12.35
CA LYS A 27 2.48 5.18 -11.69
C LYS A 27 2.61 5.06 -10.17
N ASP A 28 2.43 3.86 -9.63
CA ASP A 28 2.64 3.57 -8.22
C ASP A 28 4.14 3.50 -7.90
N SER A 29 4.60 4.46 -7.11
CA SER A 29 5.94 4.54 -6.54
C SER A 29 5.83 4.55 -5.02
N ASP A 30 6.85 4.08 -4.30
CA ASP A 30 6.83 3.98 -2.83
C ASP A 30 6.45 5.30 -2.13
N SER A 31 6.75 6.44 -2.76
CA SER A 31 6.36 7.78 -2.30
C SER A 31 4.88 8.15 -2.47
N ASN A 32 4.11 7.42 -3.28
CA ASN A 32 2.71 7.73 -3.59
C ASN A 32 1.77 6.50 -3.50
N LEU A 33 2.20 5.41 -2.85
CA LEU A 33 1.40 4.20 -2.60
C LEU A 33 0.26 4.46 -1.59
N GLN A 34 -0.69 5.33 -1.94
CA GLN A 34 -1.79 5.75 -1.06
C GLN A 34 -3.11 5.05 -1.38
N GLY A 35 -3.40 4.84 -2.66
CA GLY A 35 -4.71 4.34 -3.07
C GLY A 35 -5.81 5.35 -2.70
N PRO A 36 -7.00 4.88 -2.31
CA PRO A 36 -8.04 5.72 -1.72
C PRO A 36 -7.78 6.09 -0.25
N ASN A 37 -6.67 5.67 0.35
CA ASN A 37 -6.40 5.90 1.78
C ASN A 37 -6.03 7.37 2.05
N LYS A 38 -6.07 7.78 3.33
CA LYS A 38 -5.73 9.15 3.76
C LYS A 38 -4.22 9.39 3.89
N MET A 39 -3.43 8.32 3.88
CA MET A 39 -1.98 8.35 3.98
C MET A 39 -1.34 7.38 2.98
N THR A 40 -0.14 7.72 2.53
CA THR A 40 0.71 6.84 1.74
C THR A 40 1.17 5.63 2.57
N LEU A 41 1.49 4.52 1.91
CA LEU A 41 2.07 3.34 2.57
C LEU A 41 3.35 3.70 3.33
N LYS A 42 4.15 4.63 2.81
CA LYS A 42 5.33 5.14 3.48
C LYS A 42 4.98 5.84 4.80
N GLU A 43 4.02 6.75 4.78
CA GLU A 43 3.55 7.43 5.99
C GLU A 43 2.96 6.42 6.99
N ALA A 44 2.15 5.47 6.51
CA ALA A 44 1.59 4.41 7.34
C ALA A 44 2.68 3.58 8.04
N LYS A 45 3.75 3.20 7.32
CA LYS A 45 4.91 2.48 7.88
C LYS A 45 5.62 3.30 8.96
N GLU A 46 5.80 4.60 8.76
CA GLU A 46 6.45 5.47 9.74
C GLU A 46 5.59 5.71 10.98
N VAL A 47 4.28 5.92 10.81
CA VAL A 47 3.30 6.04 11.91
C VAL A 47 3.25 4.74 12.72
N TYR A 48 3.21 3.59 12.04
CA TYR A 48 3.22 2.28 12.71
C TYR A 48 4.50 2.06 13.54
N LYS A 49 5.69 2.39 12.99
CA LYS A 49 6.96 2.30 13.74
C LYS A 49 7.00 3.16 14.99
N LYS A 50 6.29 4.30 14.98
CA LYS A 50 6.18 5.20 16.14
C LYS A 50 5.14 4.71 17.17
N GLY A 51 4.39 3.64 16.87
CA GLY A 51 3.27 3.19 17.70
C GLY A 51 2.07 4.14 17.65
N GLU A 52 1.99 4.98 16.62
CA GLU A 52 0.88 5.90 16.39
C GLU A 52 -0.25 5.21 15.60
N LYS A 53 -1.45 5.80 15.64
CA LYS A 53 -2.61 5.25 14.93
C LYS A 53 -2.50 5.55 13.42
N VAL A 54 -2.47 4.49 12.61
CA VAL A 54 -2.61 4.55 11.14
C VAL A 54 -4.04 5.02 10.79
N LEU A 55 -4.16 5.93 9.82
CA LEU A 55 -5.40 6.67 9.48
C LEU A 55 -6.12 6.15 8.24
#